data_AF-A0A4Q2KWJ8-F1
#
_entry.id   AF-A0A4Q2KWJ8-F1
#
_cell.length_a   1.000
_cell.length_b   1.000
_cell.length_c   1.000
_cell.angle_alpha   90.00
_cell.angle_beta   90.00
_cell.angle_gamma   90.00
#
_symmetry.space_group_name_H-M   'P 1'
#
loop_
_entity.id
_entity.type
_entity.pdbx_description
1 polymer ?
#
loop_
_entity_poly.entity_id
_entity_poly.type
_entity_poly.pdbx_seq_one_letter_code
_entity_poly.pdbx_strand_id
1 'polypeptide(L)' 'MATDVTLYIGTAPNYAKFRFNDAPTWEGVRSQIITAMNMGRGTIEIDRKGDRVVYVYSPFLPVSWVETGVN' A
#
# COMPACT_ATOMS: atom_id res chain seq x y z
N MET A 1 -0.25 4.49 -16.29
CA MET A 1 -0.19 4.11 -14.86
C MET A 1 -0.51 2.64 -14.75
N ALA A 2 0.16 1.92 -13.86
CA ALA A 2 -0.13 0.51 -13.62
C ALA A 2 -1.59 0.34 -13.17
N THR A 3 -2.34 -0.52 -13.88
CA THR A 3 -3.74 -0.82 -13.56
C THR A 3 -3.88 -2.10 -12.74
N ASP A 4 -2.80 -2.79 -12.43
CA ASP A 4 -2.81 -4.01 -11.62
C ASP A 4 -1.60 -4.01 -10.69
N VAL A 5 -1.85 -3.62 -9.44
CA VAL A 5 -0.83 -3.49 -8.40
C VAL A 5 -1.17 -4.38 -7.22
N THR A 6 -0.17 -5.14 -6.77
CA THR A 6 -0.26 -5.91 -5.53
C THR A 6 0.62 -5.28 -4.47
N LEU A 7 -0.01 -4.83 -3.38
CA LEU A 7 0.66 -4.29 -2.18
C LEU A 7 0.77 -5.36 -1.10
N TYR A 8 1.92 -5.40 -0.46
CA TYR A 8 2.25 -6.23 0.69
C TYR A 8 2.63 -5.33 1.87
N ILE A 9 1.99 -5.55 3.02
CA ILE A 9 2.33 -4.86 4.28
C ILE A 9 2.64 -5.92 5.34
N GLY A 10 3.83 -5.84 5.94
CA GLY A 10 4.33 -6.75 6.96
C GLY A 10 5.32 -7.80 6.45
N THR A 11 5.70 -8.73 7.33
CA THR A 11 6.63 -9.82 7.05
C THR A 11 5.90 -11.14 6.83
N ALA A 12 6.48 -12.03 6.03
CA ALA A 12 6.01 -13.40 5.93
C ALA A 12 6.10 -14.12 7.29
N PRO A 13 5.16 -15.04 7.62
CA PRO A 13 4.04 -15.47 6.79
C PRO A 13 2.78 -14.58 6.88
N ASN A 14 2.80 -13.55 7.73
CA ASN A 14 1.62 -12.77 8.13
C ASN A 14 1.44 -11.45 7.36
N TYR A 15 1.94 -11.35 6.13
CA TYR A 15 1.77 -10.13 5.36
C TYR A 15 0.29 -9.95 4.95
N ALA A 16 -0.19 -8.72 5.04
CA ALA A 16 -1.45 -8.34 4.43
C ALA A 16 -1.23 -8.12 2.93
N LYS A 17 -2.12 -8.68 2.11
CA LYS A 17 -2.08 -8.57 0.64
C LYS A 17 -3.29 -7.78 0.14
N PHE A 18 -3.03 -6.73 -0.62
CA PHE A 18 -4.05 -5.91 -1.27
C PHE A 18 -3.81 -5.88 -2.77
N ARG A 19 -4.89 -5.97 -3.55
CA ARG A 19 -4.83 -5.83 -5.01
C ARG A 19 -5.62 -4.60 -5.43
N PHE A 20 -4.98 -3.74 -6.20
CA PHE A 20 -5.56 -2.53 -6.76
C PHE A 20 -5.69 -2.70 -8.27
N ASN A 21 -6.92 -2.60 -8.76
CA ASN A 21 -7.24 -2.66 -10.18
C ASN A 21 -7.65 -1.28 -10.75
N ASP A 22 -7.51 -0.23 -9.94
CA ASP A 22 -7.92 1.14 -10.22
C ASP A 22 -6.75 2.09 -9.94
N ALA A 23 -6.32 2.83 -10.97
CA ALA A 23 -5.15 3.70 -10.88
C ALA A 23 -5.32 4.84 -9.85
N PRO A 24 -6.44 5.59 -9.83
CA PRO A 24 -6.68 6.62 -8.80
C PRO A 24 -6.59 6.08 -7.37
N THR A 25 -7.22 4.93 -7.09
CA THR A 25 -7.19 4.29 -5.79
C THR A 25 -5.75 3.90 -5.39
N TRP A 26 -5.00 3.31 -6.33
CA TRP A 26 -3.60 2.96 -6.10
C TRP A 26 -2.76 4.21 -5.82
N GLU A 27 -2.86 5.27 -6.63
CA GLU A 27 -2.07 6.49 -6.43
C GLU A 27 -2.35 7.16 -5.08
N GLY A 28 -3.60 7.12 -4.61
CA GLY A 28 -3.97 7.59 -3.28
C GLY A 28 -3.23 6.84 -2.16
N VAL A 29 -3.16 5.51 -2.24
CA VAL A 29 -2.42 4.68 -1.27
C VAL A 29 -0.92 4.86 -1.41
N ARG A 30 -0.40 4.88 -2.64
CA ARG A 30 1.03 5.08 -2.95
C ARG A 30 1.55 6.40 -2.42
N SER A 31 0.78 7.48 -2.56
CA SER A 31 1.11 8.79 -2.02
C SER A 31 1.23 8.80 -0.49
N GLN A 32 0.32 8.13 0.21
CA GLN A 32 0.39 7.97 1.67
C GLN A 32 1.65 7.21 2.09
N ILE A 33 1.98 6.12 1.40
CA ILE A 33 3.20 5.33 1.65
C ILE A 33 4.46 6.20 1.49
N ILE A 34 4.61 6.88 0.36
CA ILE A 34 5.79 7.73 0.08
C ILE A 34 5.89 8.87 1.11
N THR A 35 4.76 9.48 1.47
CA THR A 35 4.73 10.55 2.48
C THR A 35 5.18 10.03 3.84
N ALA A 36 4.65 8.90 4.28
CA ALA A 36 5.02 8.28 5.55
C ALA A 36 6.49 7.84 5.59
N MET A 37 7.00 7.32 4.47
CA MET A 37 8.43 7.00 4.29
C MET A 37 9.31 8.23 4.47
N ASN A 38 9.00 9.34 3.77
CA ASN A 38 9.77 10.58 3.84
C ASN A 38 9.75 11.20 5.24
N MET A 39 8.65 11.05 5.98
CA MET A 39 8.51 11.54 7.34
C MET A 39 9.10 10.59 8.40
N GLY A 40 9.42 9.34 8.04
CA GLY A 40 9.80 8.28 8.98
C GLY A 40 8.65 7.79 9.89
N ARG A 41 7.43 8.30 9.70
CA ARG A 41 6.21 7.98 10.45
C ARG A 41 4.98 8.33 9.62
N GLY A 42 3.87 7.67 9.87
CA GLY A 42 2.59 8.02 9.26
C GLY A 42 1.59 6.88 9.34
N THR A 43 0.46 7.06 8.67
CA THR A 43 -0.54 6.01 8.49
C THR A 43 -0.77 5.74 7.02
N ILE A 44 -1.12 4.50 6.71
CA ILE A 44 -1.53 4.06 5.38
C ILE A 44 -2.96 3.55 5.54
N GLU A 45 -3.90 4.27 4.96
CA GLU A 45 -5.32 3.93 4.97
C GLU A 45 -5.69 3.23 3.68
N ILE A 46 -6.36 2.07 3.80
CA ILE A 46 -6.78 1.25 2.69
C ILE A 46 -8.26 0.88 2.87
N ASP A 47 -9.09 1.23 1.90
CA ASP A 47 -10.48 0.79 1.87
C ASP A 47 -10.55 -0.69 1.47
N ARG A 48 -11.27 -1.49 2.26
CA ARG A 48 -11.40 -2.94 2.10
C ARG A 48 -12.82 -3.39 2.39
N LYS A 49 -13.58 -3.74 1.34
CA LYS A 49 -14.93 -4.33 1.44
C LYS A 49 -15.92 -3.50 2.29
N GLY A 50 -15.82 -2.17 2.22
CA GLY A 50 -16.67 -1.26 3.01
C GLY A 50 -16.08 -0.88 4.37
N ASP A 51 -15.02 -1.56 4.82
CA ASP A 51 -14.24 -1.17 5.98
C ASP A 51 -13.04 -0.31 5.57
N ARG A 52 -12.52 0.46 6.53
CA ARG A 52 -11.23 1.14 6.41
C ARG A 52 -10.20 0.44 7.29
N VAL A 53 -9.13 -0.04 6.68
CA VAL A 53 -7.99 -0.62 7.38
C VAL A 53 -6.89 0.42 7.48
N VAL A 54 -6.34 0.62 8.68
CA VAL A 54 -5.28 1.60 8.93
C VAL A 54 -4.02 0.87 9.40
N TYR A 55 -2.91 1.09 8.69
CA TYR A 55 -1.60 0.63 9.09
C TYR A 55 -0.77 1.80 9.58
N VAL A 56 -0.09 1.64 10.72
CA VAL A 56 0.90 2.61 11.19
C VAL A 56 2.23 2.29 10.51
N TYR A 57 2.70 3.22 9.67
CA TYR A 57 4.01 3.10 9.07
C TYR A 57 5.09 3.23 10.15
N SER A 58 6.03 2.29 10.11
CA SER A 58 7.28 2.37 10.85
C SER A 58 8.41 1.85 9.96
N PRO A 59 9.67 2.27 10.18
CA PRO A 59 10.82 1.70 9.46
C PRO A 59 10.96 0.18 9.60
N PHE A 60 10.33 -0.42 10.61
CA PHE A 60 10.36 -1.85 10.89
C PHE A 60 9.15 -2.62 10.32
N LEU A 61 8.19 -1.92 9.70
CA LEU A 61 7.07 -2.53 9.01
C LEU A 61 7.39 -2.56 7.50
N PRO A 62 7.75 -3.71 6.92
CA PRO A 62 8.04 -3.77 5.49
C PRO A 62 6.78 -3.43 4.70
N VAL A 63 6.93 -2.51 3.74
CA VAL A 63 5.90 -2.17 2.76
C VAL A 63 6.53 -2.35 1.39
N SER A 64 5.94 -3.18 0.55
CA SER A 64 6.43 -3.44 -0.81
C SER A 64 5.26 -3.66 -1.75
N TRP A 65 5.45 -3.37 -3.03
CA TRP A 65 4.41 -3.60 -4.03
C TRP A 65 5.00 -4.07 -5.36
N VAL A 66 4.16 -4.71 -6.16
CA VAL A 66 4.47 -5.19 -7.50
C VAL A 66 3.47 -4.58 -8.46
N GLU A 67 3.96 -3.88 -9.48
CA GLU A 67 3.17 -3.27 -10.54
C GLU A 67 3.26 -4.15 -11.80
N THR A 68 2.13 -4.47 -12.40
CA THR A 68 2.06 -5.20 -13.67
C THR A 68 1.33 -4.38 -14.73
N GLY A 69 1.71 -4.54 -16.00
CA GLY A 69 1.13 -3.76 -17.11
C GLY A 69 1.73 -2.36 -17.28
N VAL A 70 2.93 -2.11 -16.76
CA VAL A 70 3.72 -0.92 -17.07
C VAL A 70 4.36 -1.15 -18.44
N ASN A 71 3.62 -0.85 -19.51
CA ASN A 71 4.19 -0.59 -20.83
C ASN A 71 4.44 0.91 -20.99
#